data_AF-A0A8B9UW75-F1
#
_entry.id   AF-A0A8B9UW75-F1
#
_cell.length_a   1.000
_cell.length_b   1.000
_cell.length_c   1.000
_cell.angle_alpha   90.00
_cell.angle_beta   90.00
_cell.angle_gamma   90.00
#
_symmetry.space_group_name_H-M   'P 1'
#
loop_
_entity.id
_entity.type
_entity.pdbx_description
1 polymer ?
#
loop_
_entity_poly.entity_id
_entity_poly.type
_entity_poly.pdbx_seq_one_letter_code
_entity_poly.pdbx_strand_id
1 'polypeptide(L)'
;MAFCSSGMTLVVLAVCKGADLSKPPCRKAKDIRKERKLQKLLQNQMGTLEGSPLQAGQQALLSQNSKTPTNQPKSIEDFIFVSLPDDAPHKLEVRVVRSSPPSSQFKATFQESYQVYKRYQMVIHKDPPDKPTINQFTRFLCDSPLEAENPPNGPECGYGSFHQQYWLDGKIIAVGVIDILPYCVSSVYLYYDPDYSFLSLGVYSALREIAFTRKLHEKAPDLCFYYMGFYIHSCPKMRYKGQYRPSDLLCPETYVWTPIEQCLPLLELSKYSRFNQDTKAVDEGRVKELGRVRVLHKRTIMPYSVYKKRRKGPSDEASVQQYASLVGQTCSERMLLFRS
;
A
#
# COMPACT_ATOMS: atom_id res chain seq x y z
N MET A 1 -3.88 -18.90 7.11
CA MET A 1 -4.46 -17.74 6.41
C MET A 1 -5.68 -18.22 5.67
N ALA A 2 -6.85 -17.68 6.00
CA ALA A 2 -8.02 -17.83 5.14
C ALA A 2 -7.73 -17.04 3.87
N PHE A 3 -7.58 -17.72 2.73
CA PHE A 3 -7.69 -17.08 1.42
C PHE A 3 -9.15 -16.59 1.32
N CYS A 4 -9.39 -15.37 1.76
CA CYS A 4 -10.67 -14.71 1.54
C CYS A 4 -10.67 -14.30 0.07
N SER A 5 -11.41 -15.04 -0.75
CA SER A 5 -11.50 -14.91 -2.21
C SER A 5 -12.18 -13.60 -2.69
N SER A 6 -12.14 -12.54 -1.88
CA SER A 6 -12.86 -11.28 -2.09
C SER A 6 -11.99 -10.04 -1.80
N GLY A 7 -10.66 -10.18 -1.73
CA GLY A 7 -9.75 -9.04 -1.58
C GLY A 7 -9.60 -8.30 -2.91
N MET A 8 -9.77 -6.98 -2.89
CA MET A 8 -9.53 -6.12 -4.06
C MET A 8 -8.16 -5.46 -3.91
N THR A 9 -7.39 -5.32 -4.98
CA THR A 9 -6.09 -4.66 -4.90
C THR A 9 -6.29 -3.16 -4.72
N LEU A 10 -5.59 -2.54 -3.76
CA LEU A 10 -5.57 -1.10 -3.54
C LEU A 10 -4.25 -0.51 -4.00
N VAL A 11 -4.35 0.54 -4.81
CA VAL A 11 -3.20 1.31 -5.29
C VAL A 11 -3.36 2.76 -4.87
N VAL A 12 -2.26 3.33 -4.38
CA VAL A 12 -2.13 4.75 -4.09
C VAL A 12 -1.24 5.35 -5.18
N LEU A 13 -1.72 6.36 -5.88
CA LEU A 13 -0.87 7.15 -6.77
C LEU A 13 0.06 8.00 -5.89
N ALA A 14 1.36 7.73 -5.95
CA ALA A 14 2.35 8.45 -5.14
C ALA A 14 2.71 9.81 -5.74
N VAL A 15 2.36 10.03 -7.02
CA VAL A 15 2.53 11.29 -7.73
C VAL A 15 1.39 12.25 -7.37
N CYS A 16 1.56 12.99 -6.29
CA CYS A 16 0.77 14.20 -6.04
C CYS A 16 1.62 15.44 -6.28
N LYS A 17 1.17 16.32 -7.19
CA LYS A 17 1.59 17.72 -7.22
C LYS A 17 0.90 18.44 -6.06
N GLY A 18 1.53 18.44 -4.88
CA GLY A 18 1.16 19.29 -3.74
C GLY A 18 -0.32 19.24 -3.34
N ALA A 19 -0.76 20.26 -2.59
CA ALA A 19 -2.14 20.38 -2.15
C ALA A 19 -3.08 20.57 -3.35
N ASP A 20 -4.15 19.77 -3.40
CA ASP A 20 -5.29 19.96 -4.28
C ASP A 20 -5.91 21.35 -4.02
N LEU A 21 -5.67 22.31 -4.91
CA LEU A 21 -6.14 23.70 -4.79
C LEU A 21 -7.68 23.81 -4.82
N SER A 22 -8.39 22.76 -5.25
CA SER A 22 -9.85 22.70 -5.24
C SER A 22 -10.42 22.27 -3.88
N LYS A 23 -9.59 21.77 -2.97
CA LYS A 23 -10.00 21.39 -1.61
C LYS A 23 -9.63 22.47 -0.60
N PRO A 24 -10.52 22.78 0.36
CA PRO A 24 -10.18 23.71 1.43
C PRO A 24 -8.99 23.17 2.25
N PRO A 25 -8.09 24.04 2.74
CA PRO A 25 -6.95 23.62 3.54
C PRO A 25 -7.41 22.76 4.73
N CYS A 26 -6.68 21.68 5.02
CA CYS A 26 -6.99 20.80 6.14
C CYS A 26 -6.93 21.62 7.46
N ARG A 27 -8.09 21.92 8.04
CA ARG A 27 -8.19 22.76 9.24
C ARG A 27 -7.90 21.91 10.47
N LYS A 28 -6.97 22.34 11.32
CA LYS A 28 -6.70 21.64 12.58
C LYS A 28 -7.93 21.75 13.48
N ALA A 29 -8.26 20.68 14.21
CA ALA A 29 -9.40 20.66 15.13
C ALA A 29 -9.36 21.81 16.17
N LYS A 30 -8.16 22.27 16.53
CA LYS A 30 -7.95 23.43 17.43
C LYS A 30 -8.47 24.75 16.82
N ASP A 31 -8.30 24.94 15.52
CA ASP A 31 -8.70 26.18 14.83
C ASP A 31 -10.22 26.21 14.66
N ILE A 32 -10.83 25.07 14.35
CA ILE A 32 -12.30 24.90 14.33
C ILE A 32 -12.90 25.18 15.72
N ARG A 33 -12.26 24.70 16.79
CA ARG A 33 -12.70 24.98 18.17
C ARG A 33 -12.57 26.46 18.54
N LYS A 34 -11.50 27.14 18.11
CA LYS A 34 -11.29 28.58 18.32
C LYS A 34 -12.36 29.40 17.59
N GLU A 35 -12.65 29.08 16.34
CA GLU A 35 -13.67 29.76 15.55
C GLU A 35 -15.07 29.55 16.13
N ARG A 36 -15.41 28.31 16.55
CA ARG A 36 -16.67 28.04 17.27
C ARG A 36 -16.78 28.82 18.57
N LYS A 37 -15.68 29.00 19.31
CA LYS A 37 -15.66 29.84 20.52
C LYS A 37 -15.87 31.31 20.17
N LEU A 38 -15.25 31.81 19.11
CA LEU A 38 -15.39 33.19 18.64
C LEU A 38 -16.81 33.48 18.13
N GLN A 39 -17.40 32.55 17.38
CA GLN A 39 -18.80 32.64 16.94
C GLN A 39 -19.76 32.65 18.12
N LYS A 40 -19.55 31.80 19.15
CA LYS A 40 -20.34 31.86 20.39
C LYS A 40 -20.18 33.19 21.13
N LEU A 41 -18.99 33.78 21.14
CA LEU A 41 -18.75 35.08 21.78
C LEU A 41 -19.42 36.23 21.01
N LEU A 42 -19.37 36.21 19.67
CA LEU A 42 -20.06 37.18 18.81
C LEU A 42 -21.59 37.05 18.91
N GLN A 43 -22.09 35.81 18.98
CA GLN A 43 -23.51 35.54 19.15
C GLN A 43 -24.01 35.93 20.55
N ASN A 44 -23.18 35.80 21.58
CA ASN A 44 -23.46 36.33 22.91
C ASN A 44 -23.39 37.87 22.97
N GLN A 45 -22.52 38.51 22.18
CA GLN A 45 -22.48 39.98 22.07
C GLN A 45 -23.69 40.55 21.32
N MET A 46 -24.23 39.83 20.32
CA MET A 46 -25.48 40.21 19.64
C MET A 46 -26.74 40.03 20.50
N GLY A 47 -26.65 39.34 21.65
CA GLY A 47 -27.76 39.18 22.61
C GLY A 47 -27.84 40.28 23.69
N THR A 48 -26.89 41.22 23.72
CA THR A 48 -26.80 42.28 24.74
C THR A 48 -26.34 43.59 24.11
N LEU A 49 -27.21 44.23 23.32
CA LEU A 49 -27.05 45.62 22.89
C LEU A 49 -28.42 46.31 22.78
N GLU A 50 -29.00 46.69 23.92
CA GLU A 50 -29.70 47.98 24.04
C GLU A 50 -28.87 48.84 25.02
N GLY A 51 -28.32 49.95 24.51
CA GLY A 51 -27.58 50.96 25.30
C GLY A 51 -26.16 51.25 24.78
N SER A 52 -25.93 52.47 24.28
CA SER A 52 -24.64 52.99 23.77
C SER A 52 -24.04 54.05 24.72
N PRO A 53 -22.90 54.70 24.43
CA PRO A 53 -21.56 54.24 24.02
C PRO A 53 -20.45 54.87 24.91
N LEU A 54 -19.16 54.57 24.67
CA LEU A 54 -18.01 55.52 24.59
C LEU A 54 -16.64 54.92 25.06
N GLN A 55 -15.65 55.15 24.18
CA GLN A 55 -14.22 55.47 24.42
C GLN A 55 -13.23 54.48 25.10
N ALA A 56 -12.11 54.28 24.38
CA ALA A 56 -10.71 54.54 24.79
C ALA A 56 -9.69 53.39 24.61
N GLY A 57 -8.48 53.77 24.17
CA GLY A 57 -7.19 53.08 24.40
C GLY A 57 -6.84 51.96 23.41
N GLN A 58 -6.10 52.14 22.31
CA GLN A 58 -4.75 52.70 22.11
C GLN A 58 -3.60 51.88 22.72
N GLN A 59 -2.64 51.57 21.83
CA GLN A 59 -1.22 51.21 22.04
C GLN A 59 -0.84 49.77 22.45
N ALA A 60 -0.24 49.05 21.50
CA ALA A 60 1.21 48.82 21.52
C ALA A 60 1.69 48.27 20.17
N LEU A 61 2.46 49.10 19.46
CA LEU A 61 3.30 48.72 18.32
C LEU A 61 4.63 48.18 18.86
N LEU A 62 5.21 47.23 18.12
CA LEU A 62 6.64 46.88 18.08
C LEU A 62 7.19 45.96 19.19
N SER A 63 7.26 44.68 18.87
CA SER A 63 8.49 43.91 19.08
C SER A 63 8.73 43.06 17.84
N GLN A 64 9.84 43.36 17.17
CA GLN A 64 10.37 42.59 16.08
C GLN A 64 10.73 41.20 16.60
N ASN A 65 10.08 40.18 16.07
CA ASN A 65 10.70 38.87 15.92
C ASN A 65 10.51 38.45 14.47
N SER A 66 11.63 38.07 13.87
CA SER A 66 11.79 37.47 12.56
C SER A 66 10.56 36.67 12.12
N LYS A 67 9.86 37.18 11.10
CA LYS A 67 8.82 36.43 10.41
C LYS A 67 9.49 35.24 9.71
N THR A 68 9.52 34.08 10.36
CA THR A 68 9.66 32.80 9.68
C THR A 68 8.60 32.73 8.56
N PRO A 69 8.96 32.30 7.34
CA PRO A 69 7.98 32.19 6.29
C PRO A 69 6.94 31.13 6.65
N THR A 70 5.69 31.52 6.42
CA THR A 70 4.61 30.74 5.80
C THR A 70 3.96 29.59 6.57
N ASN A 71 2.63 29.72 6.72
CA ASN A 71 1.68 28.68 7.11
C ASN A 71 1.48 27.68 5.95
N GLN A 72 2.58 27.15 5.39
CA GLN A 72 2.57 26.13 4.35
C GLN A 72 2.27 24.76 4.98
N PRO A 73 1.38 23.96 4.37
CA PRO A 73 1.14 22.61 4.84
C PRO A 73 2.41 21.78 4.71
N LYS A 74 2.83 21.13 5.81
CA LYS A 74 3.95 20.19 5.79
C LYS A 74 3.63 19.00 4.87
N SER A 75 4.61 18.62 4.06
CA SER A 75 4.58 17.41 3.25
C SER A 75 4.75 16.15 4.11
N ILE A 76 4.55 14.97 3.53
CA ILE A 76 4.80 13.71 4.25
C ILE A 76 6.30 13.54 4.52
N GLU A 77 7.15 13.99 3.60
CA GLU A 77 8.60 14.02 3.73
C GLU A 77 9.06 14.84 4.94
N ASP A 78 8.40 15.99 5.19
CA ASP A 78 8.66 16.86 6.34
C ASP A 78 8.31 16.25 7.71
N PHE A 79 7.64 15.09 7.73
CA PHE A 79 7.40 14.32 8.96
C PHE A 79 8.29 13.08 9.02
N ILE A 80 8.59 12.49 7.86
CA ILE A 80 9.19 11.16 7.75
C ILE A 80 10.72 11.24 7.70
N PHE A 81 11.28 12.23 7.01
CA PHE A 81 12.73 12.37 6.81
C PHE A 81 13.38 13.42 7.74
N VAL A 82 12.69 13.82 8.81
CA VAL A 82 13.23 14.73 9.82
C VAL A 82 14.28 14.03 10.66
N SER A 83 15.47 14.63 10.75
CA SER A 83 16.49 14.23 11.72
C SER A 83 16.03 14.57 13.13
N LEU A 84 16.11 13.58 14.03
CA LEU A 84 15.88 13.81 15.45
C LEU A 84 17.06 14.57 16.06
N PRO A 85 16.83 15.40 17.08
CA PRO A 85 17.90 15.99 17.89
C PRO A 85 18.83 14.92 18.50
N ASP A 86 20.09 15.29 18.76
CA ASP A 86 21.08 14.36 19.33
C ASP A 86 20.70 13.86 20.73
N ASP A 87 19.94 14.66 21.48
CA ASP A 87 19.42 14.38 22.82
C ASP A 87 18.05 13.68 22.81
N ALA A 88 17.54 13.27 21.64
CA ALA A 88 16.29 12.53 21.55
C ALA A 88 16.36 11.25 22.40
N PRO A 89 15.36 10.99 23.27
CA PRO A 89 15.38 9.86 24.19
C PRO A 89 15.32 8.51 23.49
N HIS A 90 14.80 8.49 22.25
CA HIS A 90 14.70 7.31 21.42
C HIS A 90 15.19 7.62 20.00
N LYS A 91 15.84 6.64 19.37
CA LYS A 91 16.35 6.76 17.99
C LYS A 91 15.66 5.74 17.10
N LEU A 92 14.94 6.24 16.09
CA LEU A 92 14.32 5.43 15.07
C LEU A 92 15.16 5.46 13.79
N GLU A 93 15.55 4.29 13.30
CA GLU A 93 16.26 4.12 12.04
C GLU A 93 15.45 3.19 11.12
N VAL A 94 15.40 3.50 9.83
CA VAL A 94 14.72 2.68 8.82
C VAL A 94 15.74 2.24 7.79
N ARG A 95 15.93 0.92 7.65
CA ARG A 95 16.90 0.31 6.73
C ARG A 95 16.16 -0.49 5.66
N VAL A 96 16.52 -0.31 4.39
CA VAL A 96 16.03 -1.17 3.30
C VAL A 96 17.12 -2.16 2.96
N VAL A 97 16.88 -3.46 3.20
CA VAL A 97 17.85 -4.53 2.97
C VAL A 97 17.29 -5.52 1.94
N ARG A 98 18.11 -5.95 0.98
CA ARG A 98 17.67 -6.86 -0.08
C ARG A 98 17.55 -8.28 0.44
N SER A 99 16.36 -8.87 0.30
CA SER A 99 16.08 -10.25 0.73
C SER A 99 16.36 -11.27 -0.36
N SER A 100 16.14 -10.92 -1.63
CA SER A 100 16.39 -11.79 -2.78
C SER A 100 17.13 -11.06 -3.91
N PRO A 101 18.33 -11.52 -4.32
CA PRO A 101 19.21 -12.42 -3.54
C PRO A 101 19.63 -11.75 -2.22
N PRO A 102 19.89 -12.54 -1.15
CA PRO A 102 20.09 -12.00 0.20
C PRO A 102 21.40 -11.21 0.32
N SER A 103 21.30 -9.92 0.69
CA SER A 103 22.47 -9.08 0.98
C SER A 103 23.16 -9.47 2.29
N SER A 104 24.38 -8.95 2.52
CA SER A 104 25.09 -9.16 3.79
C SER A 104 24.32 -8.60 4.98
N GLN A 105 23.70 -7.42 4.84
CA GLN A 105 22.87 -6.81 5.89
C GLN A 105 21.63 -7.65 6.20
N PHE A 106 20.98 -8.21 5.17
CA PHE A 106 19.85 -9.12 5.35
C PHE A 106 20.27 -10.37 6.12
N LYS A 107 21.38 -11.02 5.73
CA LYS A 107 21.92 -12.20 6.44
C LYS A 107 22.25 -11.89 7.90
N ALA A 108 22.86 -10.74 8.18
CA ALA A 108 23.23 -10.32 9.53
C ALA A 108 22.03 -10.11 10.46
N THR A 109 20.88 -9.73 9.90
CA THR A 109 19.67 -9.36 10.65
C THR A 109 18.54 -10.38 10.54
N PHE A 110 18.80 -11.51 9.85
CA PHE A 110 17.83 -12.56 9.57
C PHE A 110 17.22 -13.14 10.85
N GLN A 111 18.08 -13.49 11.82
CA GLN A 111 17.63 -14.14 13.05
C GLN A 111 16.77 -13.20 13.90
N GLU A 112 17.16 -11.93 14.01
CA GLU A 112 16.39 -10.91 14.75
C GLU A 112 15.03 -10.67 14.08
N SER A 113 15.00 -10.49 12.76
CA SER A 113 13.76 -10.36 11.98
C SER A 113 12.84 -11.57 12.16
N TYR A 114 13.39 -12.79 12.12
CA TYR A 114 12.63 -14.01 12.35
C TYR A 114 12.01 -14.06 13.76
N GLN A 115 12.71 -13.61 14.81
CA GLN A 115 12.12 -13.58 16.16
C GLN A 115 10.93 -12.63 16.26
N VAL A 116 11.01 -11.46 15.62
CA VAL A 116 9.87 -10.51 15.54
C VAL A 116 8.69 -11.17 14.80
N TYR A 117 8.95 -11.82 13.66
CA TYR A 117 7.92 -12.56 12.91
C TYR A 117 7.28 -13.67 13.76
N LYS A 118 8.09 -14.48 14.45
CA LYS A 118 7.62 -15.58 15.29
C LYS A 118 6.70 -15.08 16.40
N ARG A 119 7.14 -14.05 17.13
CA ARG A 119 6.33 -13.41 18.19
C ARG A 119 5.04 -12.84 17.64
N TYR A 120 5.10 -12.16 16.49
CA TYR A 120 3.93 -11.62 15.81
C TYR A 120 2.91 -12.71 15.43
N GLN A 121 3.34 -13.80 14.81
CA GLN A 121 2.44 -14.92 14.47
C GLN A 121 1.78 -15.52 15.70
N MET A 122 2.54 -15.74 16.78
CA MET A 122 2.02 -16.32 18.01
C MET A 122 1.00 -15.39 18.72
N VAL A 123 1.29 -14.09 18.82
CA VAL A 123 0.46 -13.16 19.59
C VAL A 123 -0.73 -12.66 18.78
N ILE A 124 -0.52 -12.27 17.52
CA ILE A 124 -1.53 -11.61 16.68
C ILE A 124 -2.35 -12.62 15.87
N HIS A 125 -1.72 -13.68 15.38
CA HIS A 125 -2.38 -14.73 14.59
C HIS A 125 -2.75 -15.98 15.40
N LYS A 126 -2.31 -16.08 16.67
CA LYS A 126 -2.56 -17.22 17.56
C LYS A 126 -2.03 -18.54 17.01
N ASP A 127 -0.96 -18.46 16.22
CA ASP A 127 -0.26 -19.64 15.73
C ASP A 127 0.48 -20.33 16.89
N PRO A 128 0.47 -21.68 16.97
CA PRO A 128 1.21 -22.41 17.99
C PRO A 128 2.73 -22.28 17.78
N PRO A 129 3.57 -22.45 18.82
CA PRO A 129 5.00 -22.13 18.76
C PRO A 129 5.84 -22.90 17.73
N ASP A 130 5.37 -24.07 17.32
CA ASP A 130 5.97 -25.00 16.35
C ASP A 130 5.63 -24.65 14.90
N LYS A 131 4.60 -23.83 14.66
CA LYS A 131 4.15 -23.45 13.32
C LYS A 131 5.06 -22.41 12.64
N PRO A 132 5.36 -21.23 13.24
CA PRO A 132 6.18 -20.19 12.62
C PRO A 132 7.67 -20.57 12.62
N THR A 133 8.01 -21.59 11.84
CA THR A 133 9.38 -22.09 11.65
C THR A 133 10.21 -21.15 10.78
N ILE A 134 11.54 -21.27 10.86
CA ILE A 134 12.46 -20.57 9.95
C ILE A 134 12.12 -20.90 8.49
N ASN A 135 11.86 -22.18 8.16
CA ASN A 135 11.50 -22.58 6.80
C ASN A 135 10.21 -21.91 6.30
N GLN A 136 9.19 -21.77 7.17
CA GLN A 136 7.98 -21.05 6.81
C GLN A 136 8.28 -19.57 6.57
N PHE A 137 9.05 -18.94 7.46
CA PHE A 137 9.47 -17.54 7.33
C PHE A 137 10.24 -17.31 6.04
N THR A 138 11.25 -18.13 5.75
CA THR A 138 12.07 -18.03 4.54
C THR A 138 11.23 -18.16 3.27
N ARG A 139 10.45 -19.25 3.15
CA ARG A 139 9.63 -19.51 1.97
C ARG A 139 8.56 -18.44 1.75
N PHE A 140 8.03 -17.87 2.82
CA PHE A 140 6.92 -16.91 2.74
C PHE A 140 7.39 -15.47 2.53
N LEU A 141 8.47 -15.05 3.22
CA LEU A 141 8.83 -13.64 3.34
C LEU A 141 10.25 -13.31 2.86
N CYS A 142 11.10 -14.30 2.57
CA CYS A 142 12.49 -14.06 2.19
C CYS A 142 12.75 -14.44 0.74
N ASP A 143 12.32 -15.65 0.36
CA ASP A 143 12.44 -16.17 -1.00
C ASP A 143 11.47 -15.42 -1.92
N SER A 144 11.96 -15.06 -3.11
CA SER A 144 11.17 -14.37 -4.11
C SER A 144 11.50 -14.88 -5.50
N PRO A 145 10.49 -15.08 -6.37
CA PRO A 145 10.70 -15.41 -7.77
C PRO A 145 11.14 -14.20 -8.62
N LEU A 146 11.15 -13.00 -8.04
CA LEU A 146 11.57 -11.79 -8.76
C LEU A 146 13.09 -11.80 -8.98
N GLU A 147 13.48 -11.55 -10.22
CA GLU A 147 14.87 -11.35 -10.59
C GLU A 147 15.32 -9.94 -10.20
N ALA A 148 16.51 -9.84 -9.59
CA ALA A 148 17.07 -8.56 -9.21
C ALA A 148 17.65 -7.84 -10.43
N GLU A 149 17.24 -6.60 -10.65
CA GLU A 149 17.68 -5.78 -11.78
C GLU A 149 18.24 -4.44 -11.29
N ASN A 150 19.29 -3.95 -11.93
CA ASN A 150 19.89 -2.64 -11.64
C ASN A 150 20.09 -1.84 -12.94
N PRO A 151 19.01 -1.41 -13.61
CA PRO A 151 19.14 -0.62 -14.81
C PRO A 151 19.73 0.76 -14.51
N PRO A 152 20.43 1.41 -15.47
CA PRO A 152 21.04 2.73 -15.26
C PRO A 152 20.06 3.83 -14.82
N ASN A 153 18.80 3.73 -15.25
CA ASN A 153 17.72 4.67 -14.91
C ASN A 153 16.81 4.14 -13.78
N GLY A 154 17.27 3.13 -13.04
CA GLY A 154 16.56 2.55 -11.90
C GLY A 154 16.90 3.22 -10.57
N PRO A 155 16.21 2.84 -9.49
CA PRO A 155 16.59 3.24 -8.14
C PRO A 155 17.96 2.67 -7.77
N GLU A 156 18.72 3.38 -6.92
CA GLU A 156 20.06 2.98 -6.49
C GLU A 156 20.10 1.61 -5.79
N CYS A 157 19.03 1.26 -5.07
CA CYS A 157 18.88 -0.06 -4.46
C CYS A 157 18.56 -1.17 -5.45
N GLY A 158 18.22 -0.85 -6.70
CA GLY A 158 17.72 -1.76 -7.72
C GLY A 158 16.28 -2.19 -7.54
N TYR A 159 15.79 -2.95 -8.51
CA TYR A 159 14.52 -3.65 -8.45
C TYR A 159 14.68 -5.04 -7.79
N GLY A 160 13.58 -5.58 -7.27
CA GLY A 160 13.50 -6.89 -6.62
C GLY A 160 12.81 -6.83 -5.24
N SER A 161 13.11 -7.81 -4.38
CA SER A 161 12.48 -7.96 -3.07
C SER A 161 13.39 -7.52 -1.92
N PHE A 162 12.80 -6.80 -0.97
CA PHE A 162 13.48 -6.15 0.14
C PHE A 162 12.69 -6.26 1.45
N HIS A 163 13.42 -6.16 2.57
CA HIS A 163 12.86 -5.93 3.90
C HIS A 163 13.18 -4.50 4.30
N GLN A 164 12.14 -3.70 4.54
CA GLN A 164 12.23 -2.41 5.19
C GLN A 164 12.14 -2.62 6.71
N GLN A 165 13.29 -2.58 7.38
CA GLN A 165 13.44 -2.83 8.81
C GLN A 165 13.33 -1.53 9.59
N TYR A 166 12.53 -1.55 10.65
CA TYR A 166 12.28 -0.44 11.56
C TYR A 166 12.99 -0.71 12.87
N TRP A 167 14.03 0.08 13.16
CA TRP A 167 14.92 -0.09 14.29
C TRP A 167 14.64 0.99 15.33
N LEU A 168 14.27 0.60 16.54
CA LEU A 168 14.11 1.51 17.67
C LEU A 168 15.15 1.16 18.73
N ASP A 169 16.02 2.13 19.04
CA ASP A 169 17.09 1.98 20.05
C ASP A 169 17.97 0.75 19.81
N GLY A 170 18.30 0.50 18.54
CA GLY A 170 19.16 -0.61 18.11
C GLY A 170 18.47 -1.97 18.03
N LYS A 171 17.14 -2.04 18.14
CA LYS A 171 16.35 -3.28 18.01
C LYS A 171 15.36 -3.21 16.87
N ILE A 172 15.19 -4.29 16.10
CA ILE A 172 14.12 -4.39 15.10
C ILE A 172 12.77 -4.51 15.80
N ILE A 173 11.90 -3.52 15.59
CA ILE A 173 10.52 -3.52 16.13
C ILE A 173 9.47 -3.81 15.06
N ALA A 174 9.81 -3.66 13.78
CA ALA A 174 8.95 -4.04 12.66
C ALA A 174 9.75 -4.31 11.40
N VAL A 175 9.15 -5.07 10.49
CA VAL A 175 9.68 -5.30 9.14
C VAL A 175 8.54 -5.30 8.13
N GLY A 176 8.63 -4.38 7.18
CA GLY A 176 7.82 -4.38 5.96
C GLY A 176 8.53 -5.18 4.88
N VAL A 177 7.89 -6.23 4.36
CA VAL A 177 8.35 -6.98 3.19
C VAL A 177 7.77 -6.28 1.97
N ILE A 178 8.66 -5.75 1.13
CA ILE A 178 8.28 -4.92 -0.02
C ILE A 178 8.99 -5.41 -1.29
N ASP A 179 8.31 -5.25 -2.42
CA ASP A 179 8.94 -5.36 -3.74
C ASP A 179 9.08 -3.97 -4.35
N ILE A 180 10.25 -3.68 -4.90
CA ILE A 180 10.52 -2.47 -5.67
C ILE A 180 10.54 -2.89 -7.14
N LEU A 181 9.57 -2.40 -7.91
CA LEU A 181 9.32 -2.76 -9.29
C LEU A 181 9.38 -1.52 -10.19
N PRO A 182 9.50 -1.69 -11.52
CA PRO A 182 9.64 -0.57 -12.45
C PRO A 182 8.56 0.52 -12.33
N TYR A 183 7.33 0.13 -11.97
CA TYR A 183 6.20 1.05 -11.88
C TYR A 183 5.74 1.31 -10.44
N CYS A 184 6.20 0.54 -9.45
CA CYS A 184 5.67 0.65 -8.10
C CYS A 184 6.58 0.14 -6.97
N VAL A 185 6.27 0.58 -5.75
CA VAL A 185 6.58 -0.17 -4.52
C VAL A 185 5.35 -0.99 -4.16
N SER A 186 5.51 -2.29 -3.90
CA SER A 186 4.45 -3.20 -3.50
C SER A 186 4.65 -3.70 -2.07
N SER A 187 3.68 -3.42 -1.20
CA SER A 187 3.66 -3.91 0.19
C SER A 187 3.15 -5.35 0.21
N VAL A 188 4.03 -6.30 0.50
CA VAL A 188 3.72 -7.74 0.51
C VAL A 188 3.20 -8.17 1.88
N TYR A 189 3.92 -7.83 2.93
CA TYR A 189 3.58 -8.21 4.29
C TYR A 189 4.20 -7.29 5.32
N LEU A 190 3.58 -7.14 6.49
CA LEU A 190 4.14 -6.42 7.63
C LEU A 190 4.00 -7.27 8.88
N TYR A 191 5.08 -7.41 9.63
CA TYR A 191 5.08 -7.96 10.98
C TYR A 191 5.85 -7.03 11.91
N TYR A 192 5.46 -7.03 13.18
CA TYR A 192 6.03 -6.14 14.19
C TYR A 192 6.02 -6.80 15.57
N ASP A 193 6.85 -6.29 16.47
CA ASP A 193 6.85 -6.72 17.86
C ASP A 193 5.56 -6.20 18.55
N PRO A 194 4.68 -7.10 19.02
CA PRO A 194 3.40 -6.74 19.63
C PRO A 194 3.49 -5.75 20.79
N ASP A 195 4.64 -5.65 21.47
CA ASP A 195 4.84 -4.71 22.58
C ASP A 195 4.79 -3.24 22.09
N TYR A 196 5.00 -3.02 20.79
CA TYR A 196 4.93 -1.72 20.12
C TYR A 196 3.60 -1.49 19.37
N SER A 197 2.56 -2.28 19.64
CA SER A 197 1.26 -2.15 18.95
C SER A 197 0.64 -0.75 19.08
N PHE A 198 0.93 -0.04 20.17
CA PHE A 198 0.45 1.32 20.42
C PHE A 198 0.97 2.34 19.39
N LEU A 199 2.08 2.05 18.70
CA LEU A 199 2.65 2.92 17.66
C LEU A 199 1.92 2.85 16.32
N SER A 200 0.94 1.95 16.17
CA SER A 200 0.17 1.79 14.92
C SER A 200 1.08 1.57 13.70
N LEU A 201 2.03 0.64 13.84
CA LEU A 201 3.11 0.41 12.86
C LEU A 201 2.61 0.10 11.44
N GLY A 202 1.40 -0.43 11.26
CA GLY A 202 0.80 -0.62 9.93
C GLY A 202 0.37 0.66 9.21
N VAL A 203 -0.03 1.69 9.96
CA VAL A 203 -0.31 3.02 9.40
C VAL A 203 1.01 3.74 9.12
N TYR A 204 1.95 3.63 10.05
CA TYR A 204 3.27 4.24 9.95
C TYR A 204 4.06 3.70 8.76
N SER A 205 4.10 2.37 8.56
CA SER A 205 4.81 1.75 7.45
C SER A 205 4.24 2.18 6.12
N ALA A 206 2.92 2.25 5.99
CA ALA A 206 2.27 2.74 4.78
C ALA A 206 2.65 4.20 4.45
N LEU A 207 2.73 5.09 5.46
CA LEU A 207 3.20 6.46 5.26
C LEU A 207 4.68 6.50 4.83
N ARG A 208 5.52 5.67 5.45
CA ARG A 208 6.94 5.50 5.08
C ARG A 208 7.10 4.98 3.65
N GLU A 209 6.31 3.99 3.25
CA GLU A 209 6.32 3.39 1.91
C GLU A 209 5.81 4.37 0.85
N ILE A 210 4.82 5.22 1.15
CA ILE A 210 4.39 6.33 0.27
C ILE A 210 5.54 7.33 0.06
N ALA A 211 6.16 7.81 1.14
CA ALA A 211 7.28 8.74 1.06
C ALA A 211 8.49 8.13 0.35
N PHE A 212 8.74 6.83 0.57
CA PHE A 212 9.81 6.09 -0.09
C PHE A 212 9.54 5.94 -1.59
N THR A 213 8.32 5.59 -1.99
CA THR A 213 7.90 5.54 -3.41
C THR A 213 8.16 6.88 -4.10
N ARG A 214 7.80 8.00 -3.45
CA ARG A 214 8.03 9.36 -3.96
C ARG A 214 9.52 9.68 -4.11
N LYS A 215 10.35 9.26 -3.15
CA LYS A 215 11.81 9.40 -3.25
C LYS A 215 12.39 8.57 -4.41
N LEU A 216 11.92 7.34 -4.62
CA LEU A 216 12.39 6.51 -5.73
C LEU A 216 11.97 7.09 -7.09
N HIS A 217 10.77 7.66 -7.17
CA HIS A 217 10.24 8.32 -8.37
C HIS A 217 11.18 9.43 -8.91
N GLU A 218 11.88 10.15 -8.02
CA GLU A 218 12.84 11.19 -8.42
C GLU A 218 13.97 10.66 -9.33
N LYS A 219 14.31 9.37 -9.20
CA LYS A 219 15.33 8.68 -10.01
C LYS A 219 14.72 7.80 -11.10
N ALA A 220 13.58 7.19 -10.83
CA ALA A 220 12.85 6.32 -11.73
C ALA A 220 11.42 6.86 -11.96
N PRO A 221 11.20 7.77 -12.93
CA PRO A 221 9.91 8.44 -13.11
C PRO A 221 8.73 7.50 -13.39
N ASP A 222 8.97 6.32 -13.95
CA ASP A 222 7.93 5.31 -14.18
C ASP A 222 7.41 4.71 -12.86
N LEU A 223 8.23 4.71 -11.80
CA LEU A 223 7.87 4.23 -10.47
C LEU A 223 7.00 5.27 -9.76
N CYS A 224 5.71 5.26 -10.04
CA CYS A 224 4.76 6.28 -9.59
C CYS A 224 3.65 5.75 -8.67
N PHE A 225 3.57 4.43 -8.46
CA PHE A 225 2.50 3.80 -7.69
C PHE A 225 3.00 3.14 -6.41
N TYR A 226 2.17 3.17 -5.37
CA TYR A 226 2.34 2.38 -4.17
C TYR A 226 1.18 1.39 -4.03
N TYR A 227 1.49 0.09 -4.12
CA TYR A 227 0.52 -0.98 -4.00
C TYR A 227 0.43 -1.42 -2.54
N MET A 228 -0.70 -1.17 -1.90
CA MET A 228 -0.93 -1.54 -0.50
C MET A 228 -1.35 -3.01 -0.33
N GLY A 229 -1.34 -3.79 -1.41
CA GLY A 229 -1.88 -5.15 -1.47
C GLY A 229 -3.41 -5.17 -1.41
N PHE A 230 -3.97 -6.27 -0.92
CA PHE A 230 -5.42 -6.43 -0.86
C PHE A 230 -6.08 -5.45 0.12
N TYR A 231 -7.35 -5.15 -0.16
CA TYR A 231 -8.31 -4.40 0.63
C TYR A 231 -9.60 -5.22 0.74
N ILE A 232 -9.98 -5.55 1.97
CA ILE A 232 -11.25 -6.20 2.30
C ILE A 232 -12.01 -5.24 3.19
N HIS A 233 -13.03 -4.59 2.64
CA HIS A 233 -13.75 -3.51 3.32
C HIS A 233 -14.38 -3.93 4.66
N SER A 234 -14.85 -5.18 4.73
CA SER A 234 -15.44 -5.77 5.94
C SER A 234 -14.40 -6.19 6.99
N CYS A 235 -13.10 -6.15 6.69
CA CYS A 235 -12.03 -6.51 7.62
C CYS A 235 -11.56 -5.28 8.41
N PRO A 236 -11.78 -5.22 9.74
CA PRO A 236 -11.38 -4.05 10.54
C PRO A 236 -9.88 -3.75 10.46
N LYS A 237 -9.03 -4.79 10.39
CA LYS A 237 -7.57 -4.65 10.27
C LYS A 237 -7.13 -4.00 8.96
N MET A 238 -8.00 -3.94 7.94
CA MET A 238 -7.68 -3.40 6.61
C MET A 238 -8.42 -2.09 6.32
N ARG A 239 -9.39 -1.69 7.16
CA ARG A 239 -10.17 -0.46 7.02
C ARG A 239 -9.29 0.79 6.86
N TYR A 240 -8.16 0.86 7.56
CA TYR A 240 -7.24 2.01 7.52
C TYR A 240 -6.71 2.29 6.10
N LYS A 241 -6.55 1.25 5.27
CA LYS A 241 -6.08 1.40 3.89
C LYS A 241 -7.04 2.24 3.03
N GLY A 242 -8.34 2.21 3.33
CA GLY A 242 -9.33 3.02 2.62
C GLY A 242 -9.30 4.52 2.94
N GLN A 243 -8.39 4.96 3.83
CA GLN A 243 -8.28 6.36 4.23
C GLN A 243 -7.23 7.15 3.43
N TYR A 244 -6.34 6.46 2.71
CA TYR A 244 -5.30 7.11 1.89
C TYR A 244 -5.89 7.65 0.60
N ARG A 245 -5.50 8.87 0.22
CA ARG A 245 -5.98 9.56 -0.98
C ARG A 245 -4.87 10.33 -1.67
N PRO A 246 -4.88 10.42 -3.00
CA PRO A 246 -5.76 9.68 -3.93
C PRO A 246 -5.43 8.18 -3.94
N SER A 247 -6.44 7.32 -4.07
CA SER A 247 -6.24 5.87 -4.21
C SER A 247 -7.36 5.21 -5.01
N ASP A 248 -7.03 4.08 -5.63
CA ASP A 248 -7.90 3.34 -6.54
C ASP A 248 -8.03 1.88 -6.10
N LEU A 249 -9.22 1.30 -6.30
CA LEU A 249 -9.47 -0.13 -6.19
C LEU A 249 -9.62 -0.76 -7.57
N LEU A 250 -9.08 -1.96 -7.75
CA LEU A 250 -9.27 -2.73 -8.96
C LEU A 250 -10.69 -3.31 -9.02
N CYS A 251 -11.45 -2.99 -10.06
CA CYS A 251 -12.78 -3.56 -10.29
C CYS A 251 -12.68 -5.10 -10.45
N PRO A 252 -13.43 -5.90 -9.66
CA PRO A 252 -13.31 -7.36 -9.67
C PRO A 252 -13.80 -8.03 -10.96
N GLU A 253 -14.51 -7.30 -11.83
CA GLU A 253 -15.09 -7.85 -13.07
C GLU A 253 -14.43 -7.36 -14.35
N THR A 254 -13.98 -6.10 -14.36
CA THR A 254 -13.40 -5.48 -15.56
C THR A 254 -11.91 -5.24 -15.45
N TYR A 255 -11.31 -5.42 -14.26
CA TYR A 255 -9.91 -5.11 -13.96
C TYR A 255 -9.50 -3.67 -14.32
N VAL A 256 -10.45 -2.74 -14.19
CA VAL A 256 -10.21 -1.30 -14.34
C VAL A 256 -10.05 -0.68 -12.96
N TRP A 257 -9.02 0.15 -12.79
CA TRP A 257 -8.80 0.93 -11.57
C TRP A 257 -9.88 1.99 -11.42
N THR A 258 -10.55 2.03 -10.27
CA THR A 258 -11.63 2.97 -9.97
C THR A 258 -11.32 3.72 -8.68
N PRO A 259 -11.53 5.05 -8.61
CA PRO A 259 -11.29 5.84 -7.40
C PRO A 259 -12.01 5.25 -6.19
N ILE A 260 -11.30 5.13 -5.07
CA ILE A 260 -11.82 4.46 -3.87
C ILE A 260 -13.09 5.15 -3.35
N GLU A 261 -13.21 6.47 -3.53
CA GLU A 261 -14.39 7.23 -3.11
C GLU A 261 -15.67 6.78 -3.80
N GLN A 262 -15.57 6.26 -5.03
CA GLN A 262 -16.69 5.71 -5.77
C GLN A 262 -17.00 4.27 -5.37
N CYS A 263 -15.97 3.54 -4.92
CA CYS A 263 -16.07 2.14 -4.54
C CYS A 263 -16.66 1.95 -3.12
N LEU A 264 -16.28 2.80 -2.16
CA LEU A 264 -16.66 2.63 -0.75
C LEU A 264 -18.18 2.61 -0.51
N PRO A 265 -19.01 3.50 -1.09
CA PRO A 265 -20.47 3.43 -0.89
C PRO A 265 -21.09 2.10 -1.35
N LEU A 266 -20.55 1.50 -2.42
CA LEU A 266 -20.99 0.20 -2.92
C LEU A 266 -20.62 -0.92 -1.93
N LEU A 267 -19.42 -0.84 -1.35
CA LEU A 267 -18.90 -1.83 -0.40
C LEU A 267 -19.55 -1.78 0.99
N GLU A 268 -20.15 -0.65 1.36
CA GLU A 268 -21.00 -0.56 2.57
C GLU A 268 -22.34 -1.29 2.36
N LEU A 269 -22.84 -1.39 1.12
CA LEU A 269 -24.08 -2.08 0.79
C LEU A 269 -23.87 -3.60 0.56
N SER A 270 -22.76 -3.97 -0.08
CA SER A 270 -22.47 -5.37 -0.42
C SER A 270 -20.98 -5.69 -0.29
N LYS A 271 -20.66 -6.90 0.17
CA LYS A 271 -19.27 -7.38 0.23
C LYS A 271 -18.63 -7.53 -1.15
N TYR A 272 -19.44 -7.72 -2.19
CA TYR A 272 -19.01 -7.82 -3.58
C TYR A 272 -19.79 -6.80 -4.40
N SER A 273 -19.05 -5.96 -5.13
CA SER A 273 -19.63 -4.95 -5.99
C SER A 273 -18.75 -4.76 -7.22
N ARG A 274 -19.39 -4.68 -8.39
CA ARG A 274 -18.76 -4.17 -9.60
C ARG A 274 -18.57 -2.66 -9.45
N PHE A 275 -17.36 -2.15 -9.71
CA PHE A 275 -17.05 -0.73 -9.59
C PHE A 275 -17.17 0.04 -10.89
N ASN A 276 -16.94 -0.62 -12.02
CA ASN A 276 -17.09 0.01 -13.32
C ASN A 276 -18.58 0.30 -13.59
N GLN A 277 -18.91 1.58 -13.71
CA GLN A 277 -20.28 2.06 -13.91
C GLN A 277 -20.83 1.70 -15.30
N ASP A 278 -19.96 1.44 -16.29
CA ASP A 278 -20.40 0.92 -17.58
C ASP A 278 -20.79 -0.56 -17.45
N THR A 279 -22.10 -0.81 -17.52
CA THR A 279 -22.69 -2.16 -17.49
C THR A 279 -22.30 -3.04 -18.69
N LYS A 280 -21.87 -2.43 -19.80
CA LYS A 280 -21.44 -3.15 -21.01
C LYS A 280 -19.93 -3.41 -21.02
N ALA A 281 -19.16 -2.75 -20.15
CA ALA A 281 -17.73 -2.98 -20.06
C ALA A 281 -17.45 -4.44 -19.66
N VAL A 282 -16.37 -4.97 -20.19
CA VAL A 282 -15.90 -6.34 -19.94
C VAL A 282 -14.41 -6.27 -19.68
N ASP A 283 -13.85 -7.30 -19.06
CA ASP A 283 -12.40 -7.47 -18.99
C ASP A 283 -11.80 -7.45 -20.40
N GLU A 284 -10.95 -6.46 -20.69
CA GLU A 284 -10.27 -6.33 -21.99
C GLU A 284 -9.26 -7.46 -22.22
N GLY A 285 -8.69 -7.98 -21.13
CA GLY A 285 -7.78 -9.12 -21.08
C GLY A 285 -8.50 -10.47 -21.16
N ARG A 286 -9.83 -10.50 -21.23
CA ARG A 286 -10.59 -11.76 -21.32
C ARG A 286 -10.18 -12.56 -22.54
N VAL A 287 -10.26 -13.87 -22.41
CA VAL A 287 -9.89 -14.79 -23.48
C VAL A 287 -10.88 -14.66 -24.64
N LYS A 288 -10.35 -14.33 -25.82
CA LYS A 288 -11.10 -14.22 -27.08
C LYS A 288 -10.93 -15.47 -27.93
N GLU A 289 -9.75 -16.09 -27.85
CA GLU A 289 -9.39 -17.24 -28.67
C GLU A 289 -8.80 -18.37 -27.83
N LEU A 290 -9.65 -19.30 -27.37
CA LEU A 290 -9.23 -20.44 -26.56
C LEU A 290 -8.19 -21.32 -27.28
N GLY A 291 -8.23 -21.36 -28.61
CA GLY A 291 -7.29 -22.13 -29.43
C GLY A 291 -5.82 -21.71 -29.31
N ARG A 292 -5.54 -20.48 -28.84
CA ARG A 292 -4.17 -19.94 -28.68
C ARG A 292 -3.52 -20.31 -27.35
N VAL A 293 -4.28 -20.82 -26.38
CA VAL A 293 -3.74 -21.23 -25.07
C VAL A 293 -2.57 -22.19 -25.27
N ARG A 294 -1.44 -21.93 -24.61
CA ARG A 294 -0.25 -22.79 -24.70
C ARG A 294 -0.41 -24.01 -23.81
N VAL A 295 -0.29 -25.18 -24.41
CA VAL A 295 -0.36 -26.48 -23.74
C VAL A 295 1.00 -27.16 -23.83
N LEU A 296 1.45 -27.71 -22.70
CA LEU A 296 2.57 -28.63 -22.64
C LEU A 296 2.02 -30.05 -22.46
N HIS A 297 2.18 -30.88 -23.48
CA HIS A 297 1.75 -32.28 -23.48
C HIS A 297 2.85 -33.17 -24.06
N LYS A 298 3.22 -34.25 -23.34
CA LYS A 298 4.29 -35.19 -23.75
C LYS A 298 5.57 -34.47 -24.21
N ARG A 299 6.05 -33.53 -23.38
CA ARG A 299 7.25 -32.70 -23.65
C ARG A 299 7.17 -31.84 -24.93
N THR A 300 5.98 -31.68 -25.51
CA THR A 300 5.76 -30.85 -26.70
C THR A 300 4.88 -29.66 -26.33
N ILE A 301 5.32 -28.46 -26.70
CA ILE A 301 4.54 -27.23 -26.55
C ILE A 301 3.72 -27.02 -27.81
N MET A 302 2.41 -26.79 -27.68
CA MET A 302 1.54 -26.51 -28.81
C MET A 302 0.34 -25.65 -28.42
N PRO A 303 -0.31 -24.95 -29.36
CA PRO A 303 -1.60 -24.31 -29.11
C PRO A 303 -2.69 -25.33 -28.78
N TYR A 304 -3.66 -24.94 -27.96
CA TYR A 304 -4.80 -25.79 -27.61
C TYR A 304 -5.58 -26.26 -28.84
N SER A 305 -5.66 -25.46 -29.91
CA SER A 305 -6.28 -25.86 -31.18
C SER A 305 -5.62 -27.08 -31.84
N VAL A 306 -4.32 -27.25 -31.65
CA VAL A 306 -3.55 -28.42 -32.15
C VAL A 306 -3.68 -29.58 -31.17
N TYR A 307 -3.56 -29.32 -29.87
CA TYR A 307 -3.72 -30.34 -28.83
C TYR A 307 -5.10 -30.99 -28.88
N LYS A 308 -6.18 -30.20 -29.02
CA LYS A 308 -7.56 -30.68 -29.12
C LYS A 308 -7.76 -31.69 -30.26
N LYS A 309 -7.02 -31.55 -31.36
CA LYS A 309 -7.06 -32.49 -32.50
C LYS A 309 -6.24 -33.77 -32.27
N ARG A 310 -5.19 -33.70 -31.44
CA ARG A 310 -4.25 -34.82 -31.20
C ARG A 310 -4.61 -35.68 -30.00
N ARG A 311 -5.30 -35.11 -29.01
CA ARG A 311 -5.68 -35.81 -27.79
C ARG A 311 -6.77 -36.87 -28.07
N LYS A 312 -6.75 -37.94 -27.30
CA LYS A 312 -7.80 -38.98 -27.28
C LYS A 312 -8.55 -38.87 -25.95
N GLY A 313 -9.85 -39.18 -25.93
CA GLY A 313 -10.67 -39.18 -24.71
C GLY A 313 -11.59 -37.96 -24.53
N PRO A 314 -12.23 -37.81 -23.35
CA PRO A 314 -13.28 -36.81 -23.09
C PRO A 314 -12.76 -35.38 -23.12
N SER A 315 -13.60 -34.43 -23.55
CA SER A 315 -13.25 -33.00 -23.70
C SER A 315 -12.72 -32.40 -22.39
N ASP A 316 -11.57 -31.74 -22.44
CA ASP A 316 -11.02 -30.93 -21.35
C ASP A 316 -11.23 -29.42 -21.60
N GLU A 317 -12.04 -29.07 -22.59
CA GLU A 317 -12.30 -27.69 -23.02
C GLU A 317 -12.80 -26.82 -21.87
N ALA A 318 -13.71 -27.34 -21.04
CA ALA A 318 -14.22 -26.62 -19.88
C ALA A 318 -13.10 -26.25 -18.89
N SER A 319 -12.17 -27.19 -18.64
CA SER A 319 -11.01 -26.94 -17.77
C SER A 319 -10.04 -25.94 -18.40
N VAL A 320 -9.81 -26.02 -19.72
CA VAL A 320 -8.94 -25.07 -20.43
C VAL A 320 -9.58 -23.69 -20.46
N GLN A 321 -10.89 -23.59 -20.66
CA GLN A 321 -11.66 -22.35 -20.61
C GLN A 321 -11.62 -21.73 -19.21
N GLN A 322 -11.79 -22.54 -18.16
CA GLN A 322 -11.67 -22.08 -16.77
C GLN A 322 -10.26 -21.53 -16.51
N TYR A 323 -9.21 -22.28 -16.85
CA TYR A 323 -7.83 -21.81 -16.74
C TYR A 323 -7.62 -20.48 -17.48
N ALA A 324 -8.02 -20.42 -18.74
CA ALA A 324 -7.80 -19.26 -19.58
C ALA A 324 -8.57 -18.04 -19.02
N SER A 325 -9.79 -18.22 -18.51
CA SER A 325 -10.55 -17.15 -17.85
C SER A 325 -9.92 -16.63 -16.56
N LEU A 326 -9.15 -17.46 -15.85
CA LEU A 326 -8.47 -17.05 -14.61
C LEU A 326 -7.18 -16.26 -14.89
N VAL A 327 -6.44 -16.62 -15.93
CA VAL A 327 -5.14 -16.00 -16.24
C VAL A 327 -5.23 -14.86 -17.28
N GLY A 328 -6.32 -14.81 -18.05
CA GLY A 328 -6.50 -13.88 -19.16
C GLY A 328 -5.73 -14.29 -20.43
N GLN A 329 -6.04 -13.65 -21.56
CA GLN A 329 -5.50 -13.98 -22.88
C GLN A 329 -3.96 -13.93 -22.89
N THR A 330 -3.37 -12.82 -22.47
CA THR A 330 -1.91 -12.59 -22.52
C THR A 330 -1.14 -13.66 -21.77
N CYS A 331 -1.56 -13.99 -20.54
CA CYS A 331 -0.88 -15.01 -19.75
C CYS A 331 -1.14 -16.41 -20.31
N SER A 332 -2.36 -16.69 -20.79
CA SER A 332 -2.70 -18.00 -21.37
C SER A 332 -1.87 -18.36 -22.62
N GLU A 333 -1.34 -17.36 -23.32
CA GLU A 333 -0.46 -17.52 -24.48
C GLU A 333 1.04 -17.62 -24.14
N ARG A 334 1.43 -17.28 -22.91
CA ARG A 334 2.82 -17.28 -22.44
C ARG A 334 3.11 -18.39 -21.42
N MET A 335 2.16 -18.67 -20.53
CA MET A 335 2.24 -19.72 -19.53
C MET A 335 1.84 -21.07 -20.12
N LEU A 336 2.55 -22.13 -19.73
CA LEU A 336 2.30 -23.47 -20.23
C LEU A 336 1.29 -24.20 -19.34
N LEU A 337 0.11 -24.47 -19.90
CA LEU A 337 -0.87 -25.34 -19.27
C LEU A 337 -0.43 -26.80 -19.41
N PHE A 338 0.01 -27.40 -18.31
CA PHE A 338 0.42 -28.80 -18.32
C PHE A 338 -0.79 -29.74 -18.49
N ARG A 339 -0.65 -30.71 -19.40
CA ARG A 339 -1.60 -31.79 -19.64
C ARG A 339 -0.85 -33.11 -19.78
N SER A 340 -1.12 -34.02 -18.85
CA SER A 340 -0.54 -35.37 -18.80
C SER A 340 -0.88 -36.19 -20.03
#